data_AF-A0A0F9CAK7-F1
#
_entry.id   AF-A0A0F9CAK7-F1
#
_cell.length_a   1.000
_cell.length_b   1.000
_cell.length_c   1.000
_cell.angle_alpha   90.00
_cell.angle_beta   90.00
_cell.angle_gamma   90.00
#
_symmetry.space_group_name_H-M   'P 1'
#
loop_
_entity.id
_entity.type
_entity.pdbx_description
1 polymer ?
#
loop_
_entity_poly.entity_id
_entity_poly.type
_entity_poly.pdbx_seq_one_letter_code
_entity_poly.pdbx_strand_id
1 'polypeptide(L)'
;MSEADYKKAVNVLYKAGGFPYPFSETIHEILKITIKDDNLDFVMAFQNQTSQTMEQLKKSSGLSEEEILKKVEALAKWGVIIDQPNRHGVMVFQIFPFHRQFEYIFMKNLEKTEENYHIAQLFGKLNEEHNDLVQSNYDRWETTMGRMPAQDRTVPILENRETGEDLNIIVNKDLEVPSEQILPTQRIRELIEKYDDIAVGNCYCRQHQEFLDNPCKQIELTPSCFTLGKSARHTSNHGFSKLV
;
A
#
# COMPACT_ATOMS: atom_id res chain seq x y z
N MET A 1 -15.03 20.10 -7.06
CA MET A 1 -15.03 19.93 -5.59
C MET A 1 -13.98 20.84 -4.96
N SER A 2 -13.96 21.01 -3.63
CA SER A 2 -13.03 21.93 -2.96
C SER A 2 -11.73 21.24 -2.52
N GLU A 3 -10.65 22.00 -2.33
CA GLU A 3 -9.40 21.50 -1.73
C GLU A 3 -9.63 20.82 -0.37
N ALA A 4 -10.60 21.32 0.40
CA ALA A 4 -11.00 20.74 1.68
C ALA A 4 -11.52 19.30 1.54
N ASP A 5 -12.11 18.93 0.41
CA ASP A 5 -12.62 17.57 0.16
C ASP A 5 -11.46 16.60 -0.13
N TYR A 6 -10.46 17.03 -0.91
CA TYR A 6 -9.23 16.27 -1.12
C TYR A 6 -8.46 16.06 0.18
N LYS A 7 -8.40 17.08 1.03
CA LYS A 7 -7.79 16.96 2.37
C LYS A 7 -8.52 15.94 3.25
N LYS A 8 -9.85 15.82 3.15
CA LYS A 8 -10.59 14.77 3.86
C LYS A 8 -10.30 13.40 3.26
N ALA A 9 -10.26 13.28 1.94
CA ALA A 9 -9.98 12.02 1.25
C ALA A 9 -8.60 11.46 1.61
N VAL A 10 -7.54 12.28 1.61
CA VAL A 10 -6.20 11.80 1.98
C VAL A 10 -6.14 11.28 3.42
N ASN A 11 -6.91 11.89 4.34
CA ASN A 11 -7.00 11.41 5.71
C ASN A 11 -7.66 10.03 5.80
N VAL A 12 -8.58 9.68 4.90
CA VAL A 12 -9.12 8.32 4.80
C VAL A 12 -8.03 7.35 4.35
N LEU A 13 -7.20 7.73 3.37
CA LEU A 13 -6.08 6.90 2.91
C LEU A 13 -5.04 6.68 4.02
N TYR A 14 -4.71 7.72 4.80
CA TYR A 14 -3.77 7.59 5.92
C TYR A 14 -4.27 6.68 7.04
N LYS A 15 -5.59 6.58 7.25
CA LYS A 15 -6.16 5.59 8.19
C LYS A 15 -5.92 4.15 7.76
N ALA A 16 -5.74 3.89 6.46
CA ALA A 16 -5.41 2.55 5.97
C ALA A 16 -3.95 2.16 6.29
N GLY A 17 -3.09 3.12 6.65
CA GLY A 17 -1.73 2.90 7.08
C GLY A 17 -0.75 3.90 6.47
N GLY A 18 0.53 3.71 6.82
CA GLY A 18 1.60 4.60 6.39
C GLY A 18 1.80 5.81 7.26
N PHE A 19 2.73 6.64 6.82
CA PHE A 19 3.07 7.87 7.48
C PHE A 19 2.18 9.02 6.95
N PRO A 20 1.43 9.73 7.82
CA PRO A 20 0.58 10.84 7.39
C PRO A 20 1.42 12.10 7.12
N TYR A 21 1.50 12.52 5.86
CA TYR A 21 2.15 13.77 5.46
C TYR A 21 1.21 14.97 5.59
N PRO A 22 1.73 16.17 5.92
CA PRO A 22 0.99 17.41 5.78
C PRO A 22 0.45 17.52 4.34
N PHE A 23 -0.80 17.94 4.21
CA PHE A 23 -1.40 18.16 2.89
C PHE A 23 -0.66 19.30 2.17
N SER A 24 -0.03 18.98 1.04
CA SER A 24 0.65 19.93 0.16
C SER A 24 -0.05 20.00 -1.20
N GLU A 25 0.27 21.01 -2.01
CA GLU A 25 -0.27 21.09 -3.37
C GLU A 25 0.17 19.89 -4.22
N THR A 26 1.36 19.34 -3.97
CA THR A 26 1.81 18.11 -4.65
C THR A 26 0.93 16.91 -4.31
N ILE A 27 0.53 16.74 -3.03
CA ILE A 27 -0.45 15.72 -2.65
C ILE A 27 -1.80 15.97 -3.32
N HIS A 28 -2.26 17.23 -3.34
CA HIS A 28 -3.51 17.60 -3.98
C HIS A 28 -3.54 17.25 -5.47
N GLU A 29 -2.48 17.56 -6.21
CA GLU A 29 -2.34 17.23 -7.63
C GLU A 29 -2.32 15.71 -7.87
N ILE A 30 -1.58 14.95 -7.05
CA ILE A 30 -1.58 13.47 -7.13
C ILE A 30 -3.01 12.94 -6.95
N LEU A 31 -3.75 13.40 -5.95
CA LEU A 31 -5.11 12.93 -5.69
C LEU A 31 -6.11 13.32 -6.79
N LYS A 32 -5.92 14.47 -7.45
CA LYS A 32 -6.72 14.85 -8.62
C LYS A 32 -6.55 13.87 -9.77
N ILE A 33 -5.36 13.29 -9.94
CA ILE A 33 -5.09 12.27 -10.97
C ILE A 33 -5.64 10.91 -10.53
N THR A 34 -5.31 10.48 -9.31
CA THR A 34 -5.57 9.09 -8.86
C THR A 34 -7.00 8.85 -8.39
N ILE A 35 -7.65 9.86 -7.80
CA ILE A 35 -9.03 9.76 -7.31
C ILE A 35 -9.98 10.45 -8.27
N LYS A 36 -9.67 11.68 -8.71
CA LYS A 36 -10.59 12.58 -9.45
C LYS A 36 -11.81 13.00 -8.63
N ASP A 37 -12.36 14.17 -8.96
CA ASP A 37 -13.50 14.76 -8.23
C ASP A 37 -14.66 13.77 -8.09
N ASP A 38 -15.05 13.10 -9.18
CA ASP A 38 -16.20 12.20 -9.19
C ASP A 38 -16.11 11.03 -8.19
N ASN A 39 -14.91 10.64 -7.73
CA ASN A 39 -14.75 9.49 -6.83
C ASN A 39 -14.49 9.88 -5.37
N LEU A 40 -14.42 11.17 -5.04
CA LEU A 40 -14.14 11.63 -3.68
C LEU A 40 -15.19 11.16 -2.68
N ASP A 41 -16.48 11.29 -3.00
CA ASP A 41 -17.56 10.84 -2.12
C ASP A 41 -17.51 9.33 -1.86
N PHE A 42 -17.08 8.56 -2.87
CA PHE A 42 -16.91 7.12 -2.71
C PHE A 42 -15.72 6.77 -1.80
N VAL A 43 -14.61 7.51 -1.87
CA VAL A 43 -13.50 7.37 -0.91
C VAL A 43 -13.98 7.70 0.51
N MET A 44 -14.83 8.72 0.67
CA MET A 44 -15.38 9.07 1.97
C MET A 44 -16.26 7.98 2.59
N ALA A 45 -16.85 7.08 1.80
CA ALA A 45 -17.59 5.92 2.30
C ALA A 45 -16.74 4.96 3.16
N PHE A 46 -15.40 5.06 3.10
CA PHE A 46 -14.46 4.28 3.89
C PHE A 46 -13.96 5.01 5.16
N GLN A 47 -14.46 6.20 5.46
CA GLN A 47 -13.98 7.02 6.60
C GLN A 47 -14.05 6.29 7.95
N ASN A 48 -15.07 5.45 8.13
CA ASN A 48 -15.31 4.68 9.36
C ASN A 48 -14.72 3.26 9.30
N GLN A 49 -14.61 2.68 8.10
CA GLN A 49 -14.14 1.33 7.89
C GLN A 49 -13.34 1.23 6.60
N THR A 50 -12.05 0.96 6.71
CA THR A 50 -11.09 0.95 5.58
C THR A 50 -11.20 -0.29 4.69
N SER A 51 -11.86 -1.36 5.16
CA SER A 51 -12.09 -2.59 4.39
C SER A 51 -13.54 -3.07 4.58
N GLN A 52 -14.28 -3.19 3.48
CA GLN A 52 -15.72 -3.43 3.48
C GLN A 52 -16.12 -4.50 2.45
N THR A 53 -17.18 -5.25 2.73
CA THR A 53 -17.87 -6.11 1.75
C THR A 53 -18.78 -5.29 0.83
N MET A 54 -19.27 -5.90 -0.26
CA MET A 54 -20.25 -5.23 -1.15
C MET A 54 -21.47 -4.70 -0.39
N GLU A 55 -22.05 -5.51 0.49
CA GLU A 55 -23.24 -5.13 1.27
C GLU A 55 -22.97 -3.96 2.25
N GLN A 56 -21.77 -3.95 2.85
CA GLN A 56 -21.34 -2.83 3.68
C GLN A 56 -21.16 -1.56 2.84
N LEU A 57 -20.55 -1.67 1.66
CA LEU A 57 -20.36 -0.54 0.75
C LEU A 57 -21.67 0.04 0.23
N LYS A 58 -22.64 -0.79 -0.14
CA LYS A 58 -24.00 -0.33 -0.49
C LYS A 58 -24.59 0.53 0.62
N LYS A 59 -24.44 0.08 1.87
CA LYS A 59 -24.93 0.82 3.05
C LYS A 59 -24.14 2.11 3.32
N SER A 60 -22.82 2.10 3.21
CA SER A 60 -21.98 3.26 3.53
C SER A 60 -21.98 4.33 2.44
N SER A 61 -22.08 3.94 1.17
CA SER A 61 -22.06 4.85 0.01
C SER A 61 -23.44 5.22 -0.50
N GLY A 62 -24.47 4.40 -0.23
CA GLY A 62 -25.82 4.57 -0.78
C GLY A 62 -25.93 4.24 -2.28
N LEU A 63 -24.88 3.69 -2.90
CA LEU A 63 -24.80 3.39 -4.32
C LEU A 63 -25.30 1.97 -4.64
N SER A 64 -25.70 1.76 -5.88
CA SER A 64 -25.97 0.43 -6.42
C SER A 64 -24.69 -0.38 -6.61
N GLU A 65 -24.81 -1.70 -6.75
CA GLU A 65 -23.68 -2.59 -6.99
C GLU A 65 -22.90 -2.22 -8.26
N GLU A 66 -23.61 -1.88 -9.34
CA GLU A 66 -23.02 -1.50 -10.62
C GLU A 66 -22.19 -0.21 -10.50
N GLU A 67 -22.72 0.80 -9.81
CA GLU A 67 -22.02 2.05 -9.55
C GLU A 67 -20.78 1.83 -8.68
N ILE A 68 -20.89 0.99 -7.64
CA ILE A 68 -19.75 0.62 -6.77
C ILE A 68 -18.66 -0.03 -7.60
N LEU A 69 -18.98 -1.03 -8.43
CA LEU A 69 -18.00 -1.72 -9.25
C LEU A 69 -17.30 -0.77 -10.23
N LYS A 70 -18.04 0.17 -10.83
CA LYS A 70 -17.45 1.21 -11.70
C LYS A 70 -16.48 2.13 -10.93
N LYS A 71 -16.84 2.55 -9.72
CA LYS A 71 -15.96 3.37 -8.85
C LYS A 71 -14.73 2.58 -8.41
N VAL A 72 -14.91 1.32 -8.02
CA VAL A 72 -13.83 0.41 -7.63
C VAL A 72 -12.86 0.21 -8.78
N GLU A 73 -13.33 -0.07 -10.00
CA GLU A 73 -12.46 -0.25 -11.17
C GLU A 73 -11.63 1.02 -11.46
N ALA A 74 -12.26 2.19 -11.39
CA ALA A 74 -11.58 3.46 -11.62
C ALA A 74 -10.46 3.72 -10.59
N LEU A 75 -10.72 3.43 -9.31
CA LEU A 75 -9.77 3.65 -8.22
C LEU A 75 -8.71 2.55 -8.12
N ALA A 76 -9.08 1.29 -8.40
CA ALA A 76 -8.17 0.15 -8.40
C ALA A 76 -7.11 0.30 -9.49
N LYS A 77 -7.41 0.93 -10.64
CA LYS A 77 -6.40 1.26 -11.66
C LYS A 77 -5.27 2.16 -11.13
N TRP A 78 -5.50 2.94 -10.09
CA TRP A 78 -4.48 3.82 -9.48
C TRP A 78 -3.93 3.26 -8.17
N GLY A 79 -4.30 2.03 -7.81
CA GLY A 79 -3.89 1.40 -6.55
C GLY A 79 -4.54 2.03 -5.33
N VAL A 80 -5.61 2.82 -5.50
CA VAL A 80 -6.33 3.46 -4.39
C VAL A 80 -7.21 2.46 -3.65
N ILE A 81 -7.78 1.48 -4.36
CA ILE A 81 -8.57 0.39 -3.79
C ILE A 81 -7.95 -0.95 -4.16
N ILE A 82 -7.95 -1.86 -3.18
CA ILE A 82 -7.69 -3.29 -3.37
C ILE A 82 -9.00 -4.06 -3.20
N ASP A 83 -9.38 -4.81 -4.22
CA ASP A 83 -10.50 -5.74 -4.26
C ASP A 83 -9.98 -7.18 -4.38
N GLN A 84 -10.11 -7.94 -3.29
CA GLN A 84 -9.67 -9.33 -3.27
C GLN A 84 -10.53 -10.13 -2.30
N PRO A 85 -10.68 -11.44 -2.49
CA PRO A 85 -11.35 -12.27 -1.51
C PRO A 85 -10.53 -12.36 -0.22
N ASN A 86 -11.22 -12.35 0.92
CA ASN A 86 -10.61 -12.66 2.20
C ASN A 86 -10.34 -14.17 2.33
N ARG A 87 -9.79 -14.61 3.47
CA ARG A 87 -9.47 -16.04 3.74
C ARG A 87 -10.68 -16.99 3.68
N HIS A 88 -11.90 -16.46 3.72
CA HIS A 88 -13.15 -17.21 3.63
C HIS A 88 -13.81 -17.11 2.24
N GLY A 89 -13.12 -16.52 1.25
CA GLY A 89 -13.62 -16.40 -0.12
C GLY A 89 -14.57 -15.23 -0.36
N VAL A 90 -14.84 -14.40 0.65
CA VAL A 90 -15.74 -13.24 0.51
C VAL A 90 -14.98 -12.06 -0.06
N MET A 91 -15.48 -11.49 -1.16
CA MET A 91 -14.91 -10.28 -1.77
C MET A 91 -14.96 -9.11 -0.80
N VAL A 92 -13.79 -8.49 -0.58
CA VAL A 92 -13.65 -7.27 0.21
C VAL A 92 -12.96 -6.20 -0.62
N PHE A 93 -13.40 -4.97 -0.42
CA PHE A 93 -12.88 -3.75 -1.02
C PHE A 93 -12.21 -2.94 0.07
N GLN A 94 -10.94 -2.62 -0.12
CA GLN A 94 -10.11 -1.97 0.88
C GLN A 94 -9.46 -0.73 0.31
N ILE A 95 -9.56 0.40 1.02
CA ILE A 95 -8.75 1.57 0.73
C ILE A 95 -7.30 1.25 1.03
N PHE A 96 -6.43 1.61 0.08
CA PHE A 96 -5.01 1.36 0.19
C PHE A 96 -4.26 2.63 0.62
N PRO A 97 -3.20 2.50 1.45
CA PRO A 97 -2.44 3.64 1.93
C PRO A 97 -1.89 4.51 0.80
N PHE A 98 -2.01 5.84 0.94
CA PHE A 98 -1.57 6.81 -0.07
C PHE A 98 -0.14 6.57 -0.56
N HIS A 99 0.82 6.44 0.36
CA HIS A 99 2.23 6.21 0.02
C HIS A 99 2.49 4.91 -0.76
N ARG A 100 1.64 3.89 -0.64
CA ARG A 100 1.80 2.62 -1.35
C ARG A 100 1.20 2.63 -2.76
N GLN A 101 0.37 3.63 -3.09
CA GLN A 101 -0.17 3.80 -4.45
C GLN A 101 0.96 3.97 -5.47
N PHE A 102 2.05 4.64 -5.07
CA PHE A 102 3.30 4.77 -5.83
C PHE A 102 3.76 3.40 -6.38
N GLU A 103 3.81 2.37 -5.54
CA GLU A 103 4.29 1.04 -5.93
C GLU A 103 3.45 0.49 -7.08
N TYR A 104 2.13 0.52 -6.94
CA TYR A 104 1.22 -0.04 -7.93
C TYR A 104 1.23 0.76 -9.23
N ILE A 105 1.23 2.09 -9.17
CA ILE A 105 1.27 2.97 -10.35
C ILE A 105 2.51 2.63 -11.21
N PHE A 106 3.69 2.56 -10.59
CA PHE A 106 4.95 2.29 -11.31
C PHE A 106 5.27 0.78 -11.44
N MET A 107 4.44 -0.13 -10.94
CA MET A 107 4.54 -1.56 -11.30
C MET A 107 4.00 -1.82 -12.71
N LYS A 108 3.01 -1.03 -13.15
CA LYS A 108 2.44 -1.10 -14.51
C LYS A 108 3.52 -0.92 -15.56
N ASN A 109 3.33 -1.51 -16.74
CA ASN A 109 4.14 -1.11 -17.88
C ASN A 109 3.63 0.23 -18.43
N LEU A 110 4.17 1.34 -17.92
CA LEU A 110 3.70 2.68 -18.25
C LEU A 110 4.21 3.10 -19.63
N GLU A 111 3.32 3.68 -20.43
CA GLU A 111 3.70 4.34 -21.68
C GLU A 111 4.33 5.71 -21.39
N LYS A 112 5.23 6.16 -22.27
CA LYS A 112 5.91 7.46 -22.17
C LYS A 112 4.97 8.60 -22.61
N THR A 113 3.94 8.85 -21.80
CA THR A 113 2.95 9.91 -22.00
C THR A 113 3.21 11.07 -21.04
N GLU A 114 2.76 12.27 -21.42
CA GLU A 114 2.87 13.48 -20.57
C GLU A 114 2.23 13.28 -19.18
N GLU A 115 1.10 12.57 -19.11
CA GLU A 115 0.43 12.26 -17.83
C GLU A 115 1.31 11.38 -16.94
N ASN A 116 1.97 10.35 -17.51
CA ASN A 116 2.84 9.44 -16.75
C ASN A 116 4.16 10.11 -16.33
N TYR A 117 4.70 11.03 -17.14
CA TYR A 117 5.82 11.87 -16.74
C TYR A 117 5.44 12.82 -15.61
N HIS A 118 4.29 13.48 -15.74
CA HIS A 118 3.81 14.42 -14.74
C HIS A 118 3.58 13.75 -13.38
N ILE A 119 2.94 12.58 -13.33
CA ILE A 119 2.76 11.86 -12.06
C ILE A 119 4.11 11.37 -11.47
N ALA A 120 5.08 10.98 -12.30
CA ALA A 120 6.43 10.64 -11.83
C ALA A 120 7.13 11.83 -11.19
N GLN A 121 7.05 13.01 -11.82
CA GLN A 121 7.58 14.26 -11.28
C GLN A 121 6.91 14.64 -9.96
N LEU A 122 5.59 14.49 -9.85
CA LEU A 122 4.87 14.75 -8.60
C LEU A 122 5.33 13.84 -7.46
N PHE A 123 5.48 12.54 -7.69
CA PHE A 123 6.03 11.63 -6.67
C PHE A 123 7.51 11.92 -6.36
N GLY A 124 8.29 12.36 -7.34
CA GLY A 124 9.67 12.84 -7.13
C GLY A 124 9.71 14.03 -6.18
N LYS A 125 8.91 15.06 -6.48
CA LYS A 125 8.77 16.26 -5.65
C LYS A 125 8.24 15.93 -4.24
N LEU A 126 7.27 15.02 -4.13
CA LEU A 126 6.75 14.58 -2.83
C LEU A 126 7.86 13.94 -1.97
N ASN A 127 8.75 13.16 -2.58
CA ASN A 127 9.87 12.55 -1.87
C ASN A 127 10.89 13.59 -1.40
N GLU A 128 11.15 14.63 -2.19
CA GLU A 128 11.99 15.78 -1.79
C GLU A 128 11.36 16.55 -0.63
N GLU A 129 10.08 16.92 -0.74
CA GLU A 129 9.31 17.57 0.34
C GLU A 129 9.34 16.74 1.63
N HIS A 130 9.23 15.41 1.50
CA HIS A 130 9.31 14.51 2.63
C HIS A 130 10.72 14.49 3.26
N ASN A 131 11.76 14.41 2.45
CA ASN A 131 13.14 14.43 2.93
C ASN A 131 13.41 15.74 3.70
N ASP A 132 13.03 16.89 3.13
CA ASP A 132 13.19 18.19 3.78
C ASP A 132 12.43 18.26 5.12
N LEU A 133 11.21 17.74 5.18
CA LEU A 133 10.42 17.67 6.41
C LEU A 133 11.10 16.81 7.49
N VAL A 134 11.66 15.66 7.10
CA VAL A 134 12.37 14.77 8.03
C VAL A 134 13.66 15.41 8.51
N GLN A 135 14.50 15.92 7.60
CA GLN A 135 15.78 16.53 7.93
C GLN A 135 15.62 17.78 8.82
N SER A 136 14.64 18.64 8.50
CA SER A 136 14.35 19.84 9.32
C SER A 136 13.83 19.54 10.72
N ASN A 137 13.36 18.31 10.97
CA ASN A 137 12.82 17.87 12.25
C ASN A 137 13.56 16.62 12.79
N TYR A 138 14.82 16.42 12.39
CA TYR A 138 15.56 15.17 12.63
C TYR A 138 15.52 14.72 14.10
N ASP A 139 15.93 15.58 15.04
CA ASP A 139 16.01 15.23 16.48
C ASP A 139 14.64 14.82 17.06
N ARG A 140 13.57 15.49 16.60
CA ARG A 140 12.20 15.16 16.98
C ARG A 140 11.78 13.81 16.42
N TRP A 141 12.14 13.54 15.17
CA TRP A 141 11.87 12.26 14.51
C TRP A 141 12.62 11.11 15.18
N GLU A 142 13.90 11.27 15.46
CA GLU A 142 14.72 10.30 16.18
C GLU A 142 14.09 9.95 17.54
N THR A 143 13.73 10.98 18.32
CA THR A 143 13.09 10.78 19.63
C THR A 143 11.75 10.05 19.52
N THR A 144 10.93 10.40 18.52
CA THR A 144 9.60 9.82 18.34
C THR A 144 9.70 8.38 17.85
N MET A 145 10.52 8.12 16.83
CA MET A 145 10.74 6.78 16.27
C MET A 145 11.40 5.85 17.28
N GLY A 146 12.30 6.34 18.14
CA GLY A 146 12.89 5.55 19.22
C GLY A 146 11.87 5.05 20.26
N ARG A 147 10.69 5.69 20.36
CA ARG A 147 9.57 5.25 21.21
C ARG A 147 8.57 4.37 20.47
N MET A 148 8.59 4.39 19.14
CA MET A 148 7.68 3.56 18.37
C MET A 148 8.15 2.11 18.38
N PRO A 149 7.23 1.14 18.51
CA PRO A 149 7.60 -0.24 18.33
C PRO A 149 8.10 -0.47 16.90
N ALA A 150 9.14 -1.29 16.74
CA ALA A 150 9.56 -1.74 15.41
C ALA A 150 8.36 -2.29 14.63
N GLN A 151 8.23 -1.91 13.35
CA GLN A 151 7.07 -2.26 12.53
C GLN A 151 7.04 -3.76 12.20
N ASP A 152 8.20 -4.35 11.95
CA ASP A 152 8.39 -5.80 11.83
C ASP A 152 8.97 -6.34 13.15
N ARG A 153 8.08 -6.72 14.08
CA ARG A 153 8.47 -7.38 15.32
C ARG A 153 8.32 -8.89 15.20
N THR A 154 9.41 -9.61 15.46
CA THR A 154 9.38 -11.05 15.80
C THR A 154 9.06 -11.27 17.29
N VAL A 155 9.15 -10.24 18.13
CA VAL A 155 8.96 -10.31 19.59
C VAL A 155 7.63 -9.66 20.00
N PRO A 156 6.79 -10.33 20.81
CA PRO A 156 5.48 -9.82 21.20
C PRO A 156 5.54 -8.49 21.97
N ILE A 157 4.43 -7.76 21.94
CA ILE A 157 4.22 -6.56 22.76
C ILE A 157 4.14 -7.01 24.23
N LEU A 158 5.00 -6.46 25.08
CA LEU A 158 5.16 -6.87 26.48
C LEU A 158 4.20 -6.16 27.45
N GLU A 159 3.29 -5.33 26.93
CA GLU A 159 2.32 -4.56 27.71
C GLU A 159 0.90 -4.88 27.21
N ASN A 160 0.00 -5.19 28.13
CA ASN A 160 -1.41 -5.38 27.82
C ASN A 160 -2.07 -4.02 27.57
N ARG A 161 -2.50 -3.75 26.33
CA ARG A 161 -3.09 -2.46 25.96
C ARG A 161 -4.47 -2.18 26.58
N GLU A 162 -5.19 -3.19 27.08
CA GLU A 162 -6.47 -2.99 27.76
C GLU A 162 -6.28 -2.65 29.25
N THR A 163 -5.28 -3.23 29.91
CA THR A 163 -5.07 -3.08 31.36
C THR A 163 -3.92 -2.15 31.74
N GLY A 164 -2.99 -1.87 30.81
CA GLY A 164 -1.77 -1.10 31.07
C GLY A 164 -0.73 -1.82 31.93
N GLU A 165 -0.94 -3.12 32.19
CA GLU A 165 -0.02 -3.96 32.98
C GLU A 165 0.95 -4.73 32.07
N ASP A 166 2.10 -5.10 32.62
CA ASP A 166 3.05 -5.98 31.94
C ASP A 166 2.37 -7.31 31.57
N LEU A 167 2.54 -7.72 30.32
CA LEU A 167 2.01 -8.96 29.77
C LEU A 167 2.81 -10.15 30.33
N ASN A 168 2.34 -10.72 31.43
CA ASN A 168 2.90 -11.95 31.98
C ASN A 168 2.47 -13.17 31.13
N ILE A 169 3.34 -13.61 30.21
CA ILE A 169 3.16 -14.87 29.48
C ILE A 169 3.58 -16.02 30.40
N ILE A 170 2.60 -16.60 31.11
CA ILE A 170 2.84 -17.77 31.96
C ILE A 170 2.96 -19.01 31.08
N VAL A 171 4.19 -19.42 30.78
CA VAL A 171 4.47 -20.70 30.12
C VAL A 171 4.59 -21.78 31.19
N ASN A 172 3.47 -22.35 31.63
CA ASN A 172 3.41 -23.50 32.55
C ASN A 172 3.80 -24.83 31.85
N LYS A 173 4.90 -24.80 31.09
CA LYS A 173 5.49 -25.96 30.44
C LYS A 173 6.99 -25.82 30.49
N ASP A 174 7.66 -26.89 30.88
CA ASP A 174 9.09 -27.02 30.65
C ASP A 174 9.30 -27.01 29.13
N LEU A 175 9.87 -25.91 28.63
CA LEU A 175 10.33 -25.83 27.26
C LEU A 175 11.73 -26.41 27.24
N GLU A 176 11.93 -27.50 26.50
CA GLU A 176 13.29 -27.89 26.12
C GLU A 176 13.96 -26.69 25.46
N VAL A 177 15.22 -26.40 25.84
CA VAL A 177 16.00 -25.36 25.18
C VAL A 177 15.95 -25.69 23.69
N PRO A 178 15.34 -24.83 22.85
CA PRO A 178 15.20 -25.14 21.44
C PRO A 178 16.61 -25.35 20.91
N SER A 179 16.84 -26.47 20.22
CA SER A 179 18.09 -26.64 19.51
C SER A 179 18.24 -25.44 18.58
N GLU A 180 19.36 -24.72 18.66
CA GLU A 180 19.72 -23.71 17.66
C GLU A 180 19.83 -24.42 16.31
N GLN A 181 18.72 -24.44 15.59
CA GLN A 181 18.66 -24.96 14.25
C GLN A 181 18.85 -23.77 13.35
N ILE A 182 19.94 -23.78 12.57
CA ILE A 182 19.99 -22.96 11.36
C ILE A 182 18.81 -23.46 10.52
N LEU A 183 17.71 -22.71 10.50
CA LEU A 183 16.65 -22.93 9.54
C LEU A 183 17.34 -22.76 8.18
N PRO A 184 17.56 -23.84 7.42
CA PRO A 184 18.08 -23.69 6.08
C PRO A 184 17.11 -22.74 5.40
N THR A 185 17.62 -21.72 4.72
CA THR A 185 16.79 -20.91 3.84
C THR A 185 15.95 -21.88 3.04
N GLN A 186 14.62 -21.87 3.25
CA GLN A 186 13.70 -22.63 2.42
C GLN A 186 14.16 -22.36 0.99
N ARG A 187 14.37 -23.41 0.19
CA ARG A 187 14.85 -23.19 -1.16
C ARG A 187 13.85 -22.23 -1.80
N ILE A 188 14.31 -21.08 -2.29
CA ILE A 188 13.43 -20.06 -2.88
C ILE A 188 12.50 -20.72 -3.91
N ARG A 189 13.01 -21.73 -4.62
CA ARG A 189 12.24 -22.61 -5.49
C ARG A 189 11.02 -23.25 -4.80
N GLU A 190 11.17 -23.88 -3.64
CA GLU A 190 10.05 -24.49 -2.90
C GLU A 190 9.04 -23.45 -2.41
N LEU A 191 9.45 -22.20 -2.19
CA LEU A 191 8.53 -21.11 -1.88
C LEU A 191 7.73 -20.66 -3.09
N ILE A 192 8.37 -20.60 -4.26
CA ILE A 192 7.74 -20.24 -5.53
C ILE A 192 6.78 -21.35 -5.99
N GLU A 193 7.22 -22.62 -5.95
CA GLU A 193 6.45 -23.80 -6.38
C GLU A 193 5.18 -24.05 -5.54
N LYS A 194 5.00 -23.36 -4.40
CA LYS A 194 3.76 -23.39 -3.61
C LYS A 194 2.61 -22.59 -4.23
N TYR A 195 2.89 -21.72 -5.20
CA TYR A 195 1.90 -20.82 -5.77
C TYR A 195 1.74 -21.08 -7.26
N ASP A 196 0.50 -21.34 -7.68
CA ASP A 196 0.13 -21.42 -9.10
C ASP A 196 0.02 -20.02 -9.72
N ASP A 197 -0.45 -19.05 -8.94
CA ASP A 197 -0.57 -17.66 -9.40
C ASP A 197 0.73 -16.90 -9.15
N ILE A 198 1.47 -16.64 -10.22
CA ILE A 198 2.68 -15.82 -10.21
C ILE A 198 2.48 -14.70 -11.22
N ALA A 199 2.74 -13.46 -10.82
CA ALA A 199 2.69 -12.32 -11.74
C ALA A 199 3.99 -11.52 -11.70
N VAL A 200 4.35 -10.94 -12.84
CA VAL A 200 5.57 -10.15 -13.03
C VAL A 200 5.21 -8.76 -13.55
N GLY A 201 5.67 -7.74 -12.84
CA GLY A 201 5.55 -6.32 -13.20
C GLY A 201 6.92 -5.63 -13.24
N ASN A 202 6.91 -4.36 -13.59
CA ASN A 202 8.13 -3.55 -13.51
C ASN A 202 8.52 -3.30 -12.06
N CYS A 203 9.82 -3.18 -11.79
CA CYS A 203 10.27 -2.68 -10.51
C CYS A 203 9.89 -1.20 -10.39
N TYR A 204 8.92 -0.91 -9.53
CA TYR A 204 8.31 0.42 -9.40
C TYR A 204 9.32 1.53 -9.14
N CYS A 205 10.30 1.31 -8.27
CA CYS A 205 11.37 2.28 -8.03
C CYS A 205 12.21 2.55 -9.29
N ARG A 206 12.55 1.50 -10.06
CA ARG A 206 13.41 1.65 -11.25
C ARG A 206 12.68 2.35 -12.38
N GLN A 207 11.43 1.97 -12.62
CA GLN A 207 10.62 2.64 -13.63
C GLN A 207 10.35 4.09 -13.24
N HIS A 208 10.02 4.38 -11.98
CA HIS A 208 9.89 5.77 -11.52
C HIS A 208 11.15 6.59 -11.82
N GLN A 209 12.33 6.06 -11.52
CA GLN A 209 13.59 6.73 -11.82
C GLN A 209 13.87 6.85 -13.33
N GLU A 210 13.42 5.91 -14.17
CA GLU A 210 13.48 6.06 -15.63
C GLU A 210 12.64 7.26 -16.12
N PHE A 211 11.44 7.45 -15.56
CA PHE A 211 10.60 8.61 -15.87
C PHE A 211 11.15 9.94 -15.30
N LEU A 212 12.18 9.89 -14.46
CA LEU A 212 12.93 11.05 -13.97
C LEU A 212 14.31 11.18 -14.64
N ASP A 213 14.52 10.53 -15.79
CA ASP A 213 15.78 10.53 -16.54
C ASP A 213 17.01 10.03 -15.75
N ASN A 214 16.78 9.17 -14.74
CA ASN A 214 17.80 8.57 -13.89
C ASN A 214 17.72 7.03 -13.89
N PRO A 215 17.84 6.35 -15.05
CA PRO A 215 17.64 4.90 -15.13
C PRO A 215 18.65 4.11 -14.28
N CYS A 216 18.22 2.93 -13.81
CA CYS A 216 19.08 2.03 -13.03
C CYS A 216 20.29 1.57 -13.86
N LYS A 217 21.51 1.79 -13.33
CA LYS A 217 22.76 1.41 -14.01
C LYS A 217 23.26 0.00 -13.67
N GLN A 218 22.61 -0.69 -12.74
CA GLN A 218 23.09 -1.98 -12.22
C GLN A 218 22.49 -3.18 -12.95
N ILE A 219 21.20 -3.12 -13.31
CA ILE A 219 20.45 -4.23 -13.89
C ILE A 219 19.41 -3.68 -14.87
N GLU A 220 19.46 -4.15 -16.11
CA GLU A 220 18.51 -3.80 -17.19
C GLU A 220 17.32 -4.77 -17.29
N LEU A 221 17.24 -5.79 -16.42
CA LEU A 221 16.16 -6.77 -16.44
C LEU A 221 14.81 -6.11 -16.07
N THR A 222 13.92 -6.02 -17.07
CA THR A 222 12.53 -5.61 -16.93
C THR A 222 11.65 -6.57 -17.75
N PRO A 223 10.45 -6.95 -17.26
CA PRO A 223 9.94 -6.75 -15.91
C PRO A 223 10.72 -7.60 -14.87
N SER A 224 10.69 -7.21 -13.59
CA SER A 224 11.54 -7.85 -12.55
C SER A 224 10.94 -7.88 -11.13
N CYS A 225 9.72 -7.40 -10.93
CA CYS A 225 9.01 -7.46 -9.65
C CYS A 225 8.00 -8.60 -9.67
N PHE A 226 8.22 -9.63 -8.84
CA PHE A 226 7.35 -10.81 -8.75
C PHE A 226 6.35 -10.68 -7.61
N THR A 227 5.10 -11.04 -7.86
CA THR A 227 4.05 -11.22 -6.84
C THR A 227 3.52 -12.64 -6.90
N LEU A 228 3.07 -13.16 -5.75
CA LEU A 228 2.63 -14.55 -5.59
C LEU A 228 1.21 -14.64 -5.02
N GLY A 229 0.46 -15.67 -5.40
CA GLY A 229 -0.83 -16.03 -4.84
C GLY A 229 -1.89 -14.92 -4.99
N LYS A 230 -2.54 -14.55 -3.88
CA LYS A 230 -3.60 -13.52 -3.89
C LYS A 230 -3.13 -12.18 -4.44
N SER A 231 -1.88 -11.81 -4.16
CA SER A 231 -1.30 -10.55 -4.64
C SER A 231 -1.08 -10.61 -6.14
N ALA A 232 -0.63 -11.75 -6.67
CA ALA A 232 -0.47 -11.94 -8.12
C ALA A 232 -1.79 -11.73 -8.87
N ARG A 233 -2.87 -12.34 -8.38
CA ARG A 233 -4.21 -12.17 -8.98
C ARG A 233 -4.69 -10.73 -8.95
N HIS A 234 -4.54 -10.04 -7.81
CA HIS A 234 -4.93 -8.64 -7.71
C HIS A 234 -4.09 -7.77 -8.65
N THR A 235 -2.76 -7.94 -8.66
CA THR A 235 -1.88 -7.14 -9.51
C THR A 235 -2.11 -7.40 -10.99
N SER A 236 -2.43 -8.63 -11.40
CA SER A 236 -2.75 -8.94 -12.79
C SER A 236 -4.11 -8.41 -13.24
N ASN A 237 -5.13 -8.52 -12.40
CA ASN A 237 -6.50 -8.10 -12.74
C ASN A 237 -6.61 -6.61 -13.05
N HIS A 238 -5.78 -5.78 -12.43
CA HIS A 238 -5.76 -4.32 -12.61
C HIS A 238 -4.65 -3.81 -13.53
N GLY A 239 -3.94 -4.72 -14.21
CA GLY A 239 -2.90 -4.39 -15.17
C GLY A 239 -1.60 -3.87 -14.56
N PHE A 240 -1.38 -4.08 -13.25
CA PHE A 240 -0.12 -3.76 -12.57
C PHE A 240 1.01 -4.73 -12.91
N SER A 241 0.66 -5.95 -13.28
CA SER A 241 1.60 -7.02 -13.63
C SER A 241 0.94 -7.98 -14.61
N LYS A 242 1.69 -8.93 -15.16
CA LYS A 242 1.16 -10.00 -16.02
C LYS A 242 1.37 -11.35 -15.34
N LEU A 243 0.36 -12.21 -15.35
CA LEU A 243 0.51 -13.61 -14.92
C LEU A 243 1.53 -14.31 -15.83
N VAL A 244 2.32 -15.22 -15.25
CA VAL A 244 3.35 -16.02 -15.95
C VAL A 244 3.18 -17.51 -15.70
#